data_AF-A0A7Z8LF33-F1
#
_entry.id   AF-A0A7Z8LF33-F1
#
_cell.length_a   1.000
_cell.length_b   1.000
_cell.length_c   1.000
_cell.angle_alpha   90.00
_cell.angle_beta   90.00
_cell.angle_gamma   90.00
#
_symmetry.space_group_name_H-M   'P 1'
#
loop_
_entity.id
_entity.type
_entity.pdbx_description
1 polymer ?
#
loop_
_entity_poly.entity_id
_entity_poly.type
_entity_poly.pdbx_seq_one_letter_code
_entity_poly.pdbx_strand_id
1 'polypeptide(L)'
;GTAIDQMINQVTESAVYGFVVADYVPELSLFGMLSELPFAAITSVIGIVLVIVFFVTSSDSGSLVIDTITAGGKINAPVSQRVFWVIFEGLIAATLLIGGGLVALQAASVSTGLPFALVLLLACYALIKGLMSEPR
;
A
#
# COMPACT_ATOMS: atom_id res chain seq x y z
N GLY A 1 -6.40 18.97 6.82
CA GLY A 1 -5.47 19.90 6.17
C GLY A 1 -6.22 20.70 5.13
N THR A 2 -6.26 20.25 3.88
CA THR A 2 -7.01 20.88 2.78
C THR A 2 -8.35 20.19 2.52
N ALA A 3 -8.35 18.86 2.41
CA ALA A 3 -9.57 18.05 2.21
C ALA A 3 -10.64 18.30 3.30
N ILE A 4 -10.22 18.45 4.55
CA ILE A 4 -11.12 18.76 5.67
C ILE A 4 -11.68 20.18 5.54
N ASP A 5 -10.88 21.14 5.07
CA ASP A 5 -11.33 22.53 4.87
C ASP A 5 -12.36 22.61 3.75
N GLN A 6 -12.13 21.89 2.65
CA GLN A 6 -13.08 21.70 1.54
C GLN A 6 -14.41 21.10 2.03
N MET A 7 -14.34 20.03 2.83
CA MET A 7 -15.53 19.40 3.40
C MET A 7 -16.29 20.30 4.39
N ILE A 8 -15.63 21.18 5.13
CA ILE A 8 -16.30 22.06 6.10
C ILE A 8 -16.91 23.29 5.41
N ASN A 9 -16.19 23.87 4.44
CA ASN A 9 -16.61 25.10 3.78
C ASN A 9 -17.59 24.86 2.62
N GLN A 10 -17.61 23.65 2.05
CA GLN A 10 -18.43 23.29 0.88
C GLN A 10 -19.01 21.87 1.02
N VAL A 11 -19.64 21.58 2.16
CA VAL A 11 -20.05 20.22 2.60
C VAL A 11 -20.73 19.39 1.50
N THR A 12 -21.71 19.94 0.78
CA THR A 12 -22.51 19.18 -0.20
C THR A 12 -21.96 19.27 -1.63
N GLU A 13 -21.10 20.24 -1.93
CA GLU A 13 -20.54 20.47 -3.27
C GLU A 13 -19.11 19.93 -3.41
N SER A 14 -18.45 19.61 -2.30
CA SER A 14 -17.08 19.10 -2.34
C SER A 14 -17.02 17.71 -2.95
N ALA A 15 -16.13 17.53 -3.93
CA ALA A 15 -15.87 16.24 -4.55
C ALA A 15 -15.32 15.22 -3.52
N VAL A 16 -14.59 15.69 -2.52
CA VAL A 16 -14.09 14.86 -1.42
C VAL A 16 -15.23 14.28 -0.59
N TYR A 17 -16.27 15.06 -0.32
CA TYR A 17 -17.45 14.57 0.40
C TYR A 17 -18.14 13.45 -0.38
N GLY A 18 -18.31 13.64 -1.70
CA GLY A 18 -18.84 12.61 -2.60
C GLY A 18 -18.06 11.30 -2.51
N PHE A 19 -16.74 11.37 -2.70
CA PHE A 19 -15.91 10.16 -2.74
C PHE A 19 -15.66 9.51 -1.38
N VAL A 20 -15.59 10.25 -0.27
CA VAL A 20 -15.24 9.69 1.04
C VAL A 20 -16.48 9.28 1.84
N VAL A 21 -17.57 10.05 1.75
CA VAL A 21 -18.72 9.92 2.64
C VAL A 21 -19.96 9.41 1.91
N ALA A 22 -20.30 9.99 0.76
CA ALA A 22 -21.56 9.66 0.09
C ALA A 22 -21.47 8.34 -0.69
N ASP A 23 -20.54 8.24 -1.63
CA ASP A 23 -20.43 7.12 -2.57
C ASP A 23 -19.36 6.09 -2.18
N TYR A 24 -18.47 6.46 -1.24
CA TYR A 24 -17.37 5.63 -0.74
C TYR A 24 -16.50 5.02 -1.88
N VAL A 25 -15.83 5.91 -2.62
CA VAL A 25 -14.88 5.61 -3.69
C VAL A 25 -13.52 6.25 -3.36
N PRO A 26 -12.84 5.78 -2.29
CA PRO A 26 -11.69 6.47 -1.70
C PRO A 26 -10.47 6.56 -2.63
N GLU A 27 -10.38 5.71 -3.65
CA GLU A 27 -9.37 5.78 -4.71
C GLU A 27 -9.42 7.08 -5.53
N LEU A 28 -10.56 7.77 -5.57
CA LEU A 28 -10.72 9.06 -6.25
C LEU A 28 -10.55 10.27 -5.32
N SER A 29 -10.49 10.07 -4.00
CA SER A 29 -10.51 11.16 -3.00
C SER A 29 -9.36 12.14 -3.13
N LEU A 30 -8.15 11.66 -3.48
CA LEU A 30 -7.01 12.54 -3.74
C LEU A 30 -7.29 13.48 -4.92
N PHE A 31 -7.84 12.94 -6.00
CA PHE A 31 -8.13 13.69 -7.21
C PHE A 31 -9.33 14.62 -7.04
N GLY A 32 -10.33 14.21 -6.26
CA GLY A 32 -11.43 15.09 -5.83
C GLY A 32 -10.95 16.28 -5.00
N MET A 33 -10.01 16.06 -4.08
CA MET A 33 -9.41 17.16 -3.33
C MET A 33 -8.60 18.09 -4.25
N LEU A 34 -7.82 17.53 -5.17
CA LEU A 34 -7.02 18.32 -6.12
C LEU A 34 -7.87 19.09 -7.13
N SER A 35 -9.06 18.61 -7.49
CA SER A 35 -9.95 19.26 -8.47
C SER A 35 -10.47 20.61 -8.02
N GLU A 36 -10.54 20.83 -6.71
CA GLU A 36 -10.97 22.08 -6.09
C GLU A 36 -9.81 23.07 -5.86
N LEU A 37 -8.58 22.71 -6.22
CA LEU A 37 -7.39 23.55 -6.11
C LEU A 37 -6.96 24.15 -7.46
N PRO A 38 -6.29 25.31 -7.48
CA PRO A 38 -5.71 25.84 -8.71
C PRO A 38 -4.71 24.85 -9.30
N PHE A 39 -4.63 24.80 -10.64
CA PHE A 39 -3.77 23.86 -11.39
C PHE A 39 -4.11 22.37 -11.20
N ALA A 40 -5.37 22.04 -10.85
CA ALA A 40 -5.88 20.68 -10.68
C ALA A 40 -5.38 19.65 -11.71
N ALA A 41 -5.39 20.00 -13.00
CA ALA A 41 -4.93 19.08 -14.06
C ALA A 41 -3.44 18.73 -13.93
N ILE A 42 -2.59 19.74 -13.64
CA ILE A 42 -1.14 19.55 -13.50
C ILE A 42 -0.84 18.72 -12.25
N THR A 43 -1.43 19.11 -11.11
CA THR A 43 -1.21 18.42 -9.84
C THR A 43 -1.76 16.99 -9.85
N SER A 44 -2.87 16.74 -10.54
CA SER A 44 -3.41 15.38 -10.74
C SER A 44 -2.47 14.51 -11.58
N VAL A 45 -1.91 15.04 -12.68
CA VAL A 45 -0.93 14.31 -13.49
C VAL A 45 0.31 13.98 -12.68
N ILE A 46 0.84 14.94 -11.90
CA ILE A 46 1.96 14.70 -10.99
C ILE A 46 1.59 13.62 -9.96
N GLY A 47 0.38 13.67 -9.40
CA GLY A 47 -0.13 12.66 -8.47
C GLY A 47 -0.11 11.25 -9.06
N ILE A 48 -0.60 11.08 -10.30
CA ILE A 48 -0.57 9.80 -11.01
C ILE A 48 0.87 9.29 -11.16
N VAL A 49 1.78 10.16 -11.61
CA VAL A 49 3.20 9.79 -11.79
C VAL A 49 3.82 9.35 -10.45
N LEU A 50 3.56 10.08 -9.37
CA LEU A 50 4.08 9.73 -8.04
C LEU A 50 3.53 8.41 -7.54
N VAL A 51 2.22 8.15 -7.69
CA VAL A 51 1.61 6.87 -7.31
C VAL A 51 2.29 5.71 -8.07
N ILE A 52 2.54 5.87 -9.36
CA ILE A 52 3.24 4.85 -10.17
C ILE A 52 4.67 4.63 -9.67
N VAL A 53 5.43 5.70 -9.43
CA VAL A 53 6.83 5.58 -8.97
C VAL A 53 6.91 4.92 -7.60
N PHE A 54 6.05 5.31 -6.65
CA PHE A 54 5.99 4.68 -5.34
C PHE A 54 5.58 3.21 -5.43
N PHE A 55 4.60 2.89 -6.27
CA PHE A 55 4.17 1.52 -6.49
C PHE A 55 5.29 0.64 -7.03
N VAL A 56 5.97 1.09 -8.10
CA VAL A 56 7.08 0.34 -8.73
C VAL A 56 8.24 0.15 -7.75
N THR A 57 8.65 1.20 -7.04
CA THR A 57 9.77 1.13 -6.09
C THR A 57 9.45 0.23 -4.89
N SER A 58 8.21 0.29 -4.41
CA SER A 58 7.72 -0.56 -3.31
C SER A 58 7.66 -2.04 -3.72
N SER A 59 7.10 -2.34 -4.90
CA SER A 59 7.02 -3.71 -5.42
C SER A 59 8.41 -4.30 -5.69
N ASP A 60 9.35 -3.48 -6.19
CA ASP A 60 10.74 -3.92 -6.40
C ASP A 60 11.41 -4.32 -5.07
N SER A 61 11.23 -3.51 -4.03
CA SER A 61 11.76 -3.80 -2.69
C SER A 61 11.08 -4.99 -2.03
N GLY A 62 9.77 -5.14 -2.21
CA GLY A 62 8.97 -6.25 -1.66
C GLY A 62 9.37 -7.60 -2.25
N SER A 63 9.41 -7.68 -3.58
CA SER A 63 9.80 -8.89 -4.29
C SER A 63 11.22 -9.36 -3.95
N LEU A 64 12.15 -8.44 -3.70
CA LEU A 64 13.51 -8.76 -3.24
C LEU A 64 13.52 -9.44 -1.86
N VAL A 65 12.67 -9.00 -0.93
CA VAL A 65 12.55 -9.62 0.40
C VAL A 65 11.99 -11.04 0.28
N ILE A 66 10.95 -11.23 -0.53
CA ILE A 66 10.34 -12.56 -0.75
C ILE A 66 11.35 -13.50 -1.43
N ASP A 67 12.07 -13.00 -2.43
CA ASP A 67 13.13 -13.73 -3.13
C ASP A 67 14.22 -14.21 -2.16
N THR A 68 14.69 -13.31 -1.28
CA THR A 68 15.70 -13.63 -0.27
C THR A 68 15.21 -14.69 0.73
N ILE A 69 13.98 -14.58 1.22
CA ILE A 69 13.38 -15.56 2.15
C ILE A 69 13.24 -16.93 1.47
N THR A 70 12.74 -16.94 0.24
CA THR A 70 12.48 -18.19 -0.51
C THR A 70 13.75 -18.86 -1.04
N ALA A 71 14.84 -18.10 -1.20
CA ALA A 71 16.18 -18.61 -1.49
C ALA A 71 16.97 -19.10 -0.24
N GLY A 72 16.32 -19.14 0.94
CA GLY A 72 16.95 -19.58 2.18
C GLY A 72 17.91 -18.55 2.79
N GLY A 73 17.66 -17.26 2.57
CA GLY A 73 18.49 -16.16 3.08
C GLY A 73 19.66 -15.78 2.18
N LYS A 74 19.77 -16.36 0.98
CA LYS A 74 20.80 -16.00 0.01
C LYS A 74 20.45 -14.68 -0.67
N ILE A 75 21.32 -13.69 -0.52
CA ILE A 75 21.13 -12.32 -1.06
C ILE A 75 21.22 -12.31 -2.60
N ASN A 76 21.97 -13.23 -3.20
CA ASN A 76 22.07 -13.40 -4.65
C ASN A 76 21.19 -14.56 -5.12
N ALA A 77 19.88 -14.36 -5.07
CA ALA A 77 18.93 -15.24 -5.71
C ALA A 77 18.87 -14.97 -7.24
N PRO A 78 18.54 -15.97 -8.07
CA PRO A 78 18.55 -15.82 -9.52
C PRO A 78 17.50 -14.82 -9.99
N VAL A 79 17.86 -13.96 -10.96
CA VAL A 79 16.98 -12.89 -11.51
C VAL A 79 15.62 -13.43 -11.97
N SER A 80 15.55 -14.68 -12.44
CA SER A 80 14.29 -15.33 -12.82
C SER A 80 13.31 -15.51 -11.66
N GLN A 81 13.80 -15.75 -10.44
CA GLN A 81 12.98 -15.91 -9.25
C GLN A 81 12.40 -14.56 -8.79
N ARG A 82 13.20 -13.49 -8.84
CA ARG A 82 12.71 -12.13 -8.61
C ARG A 82 11.61 -11.71 -9.60
N VAL A 83 11.83 -11.96 -10.90
CA VAL A 83 10.82 -11.64 -11.94
C VAL A 83 9.53 -12.43 -11.71
N PHE A 84 9.64 -13.69 -11.28
CA PHE A 84 8.48 -14.49 -10.91
C PHE A 84 7.67 -13.82 -9.78
N TRP A 85 8.33 -13.38 -8.70
CA TRP A 85 7.63 -12.75 -7.57
C TRP A 85 6.98 -11.40 -7.93
N VAL A 86 7.67 -10.53 -8.67
CA VAL A 86 7.09 -9.25 -9.14
C VAL A 86 5.82 -9.48 -9.96
N ILE A 87 5.86 -10.42 -10.91
CA ILE A 87 4.70 -10.70 -11.78
C ILE A 87 3.57 -11.34 -10.95
N PHE A 88 3.89 -12.26 -10.05
CA PHE A 88 2.90 -12.97 -9.27
C PHE A 88 2.16 -12.05 -8.28
N GLU A 89 2.88 -11.16 -7.60
CA GLU A 89 2.28 -10.11 -6.76
C GLU A 89 1.32 -9.22 -7.56
N GLY A 90 1.76 -8.77 -8.75
CA GLY A 90 0.91 -7.98 -9.66
C GLY A 90 -0.32 -8.73 -10.14
N LEU A 91 -0.20 -10.03 -10.44
CA LEU A 91 -1.33 -10.89 -10.83
C LEU A 91 -2.34 -11.06 -9.69
N ILE A 92 -1.88 -11.26 -8.45
CA ILE A 92 -2.76 -11.34 -7.28
C ILE A 92 -3.51 -10.01 -7.11
N ALA A 93 -2.81 -8.88 -7.18
CA ALA A 93 -3.44 -7.57 -7.07
C ALA A 93 -4.49 -7.34 -8.17
N ALA A 94 -4.16 -7.67 -9.43
CA ALA A 94 -5.07 -7.53 -10.56
C ALA A 94 -6.31 -8.43 -10.43
N THR A 95 -6.13 -9.69 -10.03
CA THR A 95 -7.25 -10.63 -9.86
C THR A 95 -8.18 -10.23 -8.72
N LEU A 96 -7.63 -9.76 -7.59
CA LEU A 96 -8.43 -9.23 -6.48
C LEU A 96 -9.20 -7.97 -6.88
N LEU A 97 -8.57 -7.07 -7.62
CA LEU A 97 -9.22 -5.85 -8.10
C LEU A 97 -10.38 -6.16 -9.06
N ILE A 98 -10.19 -7.11 -9.99
CA ILE A 98 -11.25 -7.54 -10.92
C ILE A 98 -12.37 -8.29 -10.18
N GLY A 99 -12.02 -9.13 -9.21
CA GLY A 99 -12.98 -10.01 -8.53
C GLY A 99 -13.84 -9.31 -7.48
N GLY A 100 -13.30 -8.33 -6.75
CA GLY A 100 -14.02 -7.67 -5.66
C GLY A 100 -13.54 -6.26 -5.34
N GLY A 101 -12.77 -5.64 -6.23
CA GLY A 101 -12.36 -4.24 -6.12
C GLY A 101 -11.50 -3.94 -4.90
N LEU A 102 -11.57 -2.69 -4.45
CA LEU A 102 -10.82 -2.21 -3.28
C LEU A 102 -11.16 -2.99 -2.00
N VAL A 103 -12.41 -3.38 -1.82
CA VAL A 103 -12.85 -4.13 -0.63
C VAL A 103 -12.15 -5.48 -0.56
N ALA A 104 -11.99 -6.18 -1.69
CA ALA A 104 -11.24 -7.44 -1.73
C ALA A 104 -9.75 -7.23 -1.41
N LEU A 105 -9.13 -6.17 -1.94
CA LEU A 105 -7.73 -5.83 -1.61
C LEU A 105 -7.55 -5.53 -0.11
N GLN A 106 -8.47 -4.77 0.49
CA GLN A 106 -8.45 -4.47 1.92
C GLN A 106 -8.64 -5.74 2.76
N ALA A 107 -9.60 -6.58 2.42
CA ALA A 107 -9.84 -7.84 3.11
C ALA A 107 -8.63 -8.78 3.02
N ALA A 108 -8.01 -8.90 1.85
CA ALA A 108 -6.78 -9.67 1.66
C ALA A 108 -5.63 -9.12 2.52
N SER A 109 -5.44 -7.80 2.55
CA SER A 109 -4.40 -7.17 3.39
C SER A 109 -4.63 -7.39 4.88
N VAL A 110 -5.87 -7.24 5.37
CA VAL A 110 -6.17 -7.40 6.81
C VAL A 110 -6.07 -8.87 7.23
N SER A 111 -6.60 -9.79 6.41
CA SER A 111 -6.58 -11.22 6.71
C SER A 111 -5.17 -11.82 6.71
N THR A 112 -4.28 -11.32 5.84
CA THR A 112 -2.85 -11.73 5.83
C THR A 112 -2.03 -11.02 6.89
N GLY A 113 -2.33 -9.74 7.20
CA GLY A 113 -1.60 -8.96 8.19
C GLY A 113 -1.82 -9.45 9.63
N LEU A 114 -3.03 -9.87 9.98
CA LEU A 114 -3.36 -10.30 11.35
C LEU A 114 -2.51 -11.48 11.86
N PRO A 115 -2.38 -12.62 11.16
CA PRO A 115 -1.51 -13.71 11.61
C PRO A 115 -0.03 -13.31 11.64
N PHE A 116 0.41 -12.46 10.71
CA PHE A 116 1.79 -11.97 10.70
C PHE A 116 2.08 -11.03 11.87
N ALA A 117 1.09 -10.25 12.33
CA ALA A 117 1.22 -9.41 13.52
C ALA A 117 1.56 -10.24 14.77
N LEU A 118 0.99 -11.45 14.92
CA LEU A 118 1.35 -12.36 16.01
C LEU A 118 2.81 -12.81 15.91
N VAL A 119 3.30 -13.10 14.71
CA VAL A 119 4.71 -13.42 14.47
C VAL A 119 5.63 -12.26 14.86
N LEU A 120 5.25 -11.02 14.51
CA LEU A 120 6.00 -9.82 14.89
C LEU A 120 6.03 -9.61 16.40
N LEU A 121 4.94 -9.86 17.12
CA LEU A 121 4.91 -9.79 18.58
C LEU A 121 5.86 -10.82 19.21
N LEU A 122 5.90 -12.04 18.69
CA LEU A 122 6.85 -13.05 19.12
C LEU A 122 8.31 -12.64 18.80
N ALA A 123 8.54 -12.03 17.64
CA ALA A 123 9.85 -11.52 17.26
C ALA A 123 10.32 -10.38 18.20
N CYS A 124 9.43 -9.46 18.56
CA CYS A 124 9.72 -8.41 19.55
C CYS A 124 10.10 -9.02 20.91
N TYR A 125 9.34 -10.00 21.39
CA TYR A 125 9.66 -10.71 22.63
C TYR A 125 11.01 -11.42 22.55
N ALA A 126 11.29 -12.13 21.46
CA ALA A 126 12.56 -12.83 21.23
C ALA A 126 13.73 -11.85 21.18
N LEU A 127 13.55 -10.69 20.55
CA LEU A 127 14.57 -9.64 20.46
C LEU A 127 14.90 -9.06 21.83
N ILE A 128 13.89 -8.73 22.64
CA ILE A 128 14.09 -8.26 24.02
C ILE A 128 14.83 -9.31 24.84
N LYS A 129 14.41 -10.57 24.77
CA LYS A 129 15.06 -11.68 25.47
C LYS A 129 16.51 -11.86 25.01
N GLY A 130 16.76 -11.79 23.70
CA GLY A 130 18.09 -11.89 23.11
C GLY A 130 19.03 -10.80 23.62
N LEU A 131 18.57 -9.54 23.59
CA LEU A 131 19.33 -8.39 24.07
C LEU A 131 19.60 -8.47 25.59
N MET A 132 18.67 -8.99 26.38
CA MET A 132 18.88 -9.22 27.81
C MET A 132 19.87 -10.35 28.11
N SER A 133 20.04 -11.30 27.19
CA SER A 133 20.97 -12.43 27.31
C SER A 133 22.37 -12.13 26.78
N GLU A 134 22.57 -10.97 26.14
CA GLU A 134 23.86 -10.55 25.61
C GLU A 134 24.83 -10.20 26.75
N PRO A 135 26.01 -10.85 26.85
CA PRO A 135 27.04 -10.45 27.79
C PRO A 135 27.51 -9.03 27.47
N ARG A 136 27.62 -8.18 28.49
CA ARG A 136 28.14 -6.81 28.35
C ARG A 136 29.62 -6.80 27.94
#